data_AF-A0A2M8KRM1-F1
#
_entry.id   AF-A0A2M8KRM1-F1
#
_cell.length_a   1.000
_cell.length_b   1.000
_cell.length_c   1.000
_cell.angle_alpha   90.00
_cell.angle_beta   90.00
_cell.angle_gamma   90.00
#
_symmetry.space_group_name_H-M   'P 1'
#
loop_
_entity.id
_entity.type
_entity.pdbx_description
1 polymer ?
#
loop_
_entity_poly.entity_id
_entity_poly.type
_entity_poly.pdbx_seq_one_letter_code
_entity_poly.pdbx_strand_id
1 'polypeptide(L)'
;MAIIGVLGLVFFSLLVIKTNLELFKDIQSYRKFMEVSEQKLMVEMEKRDYWQNRYQRTVESWLEWQIKSELKGKVTNIESIELGKNYSGIAYVTEGKIEKRYSFQIVFDRNNIALLTDLKPM
;
A
#
# COMPACT_ATOMS: atom_id res chain seq x y z
N MET A 1 -69.78 11.69 -14.73
CA MET A 1 -68.81 10.62 -14.40
C MET A 1 -67.42 10.77 -15.06
N ALA A 2 -67.18 11.69 -16.01
CA ALA A 2 -65.85 11.85 -16.63
C ALA A 2 -64.81 12.63 -15.78
N ILE A 3 -65.25 13.58 -14.96
CA ILE A 3 -64.38 14.49 -14.18
C ILE A 3 -63.62 13.77 -13.04
N ILE A 4 -64.25 12.75 -12.43
CA ILE A 4 -63.64 11.95 -11.36
C ILE A 4 -62.47 11.09 -11.89
N GLY A 5 -62.59 10.58 -13.12
CA GLY A 5 -61.51 9.84 -13.78
C GLY A 5 -60.30 10.72 -14.12
N VAL A 6 -60.54 11.98 -14.52
CA VAL A 6 -59.47 12.95 -14.82
C VAL A 6 -58.73 13.37 -13.54
N LEU A 7 -59.45 13.63 -12.46
CA LEU A 7 -58.83 13.98 -11.17
C LEU A 7 -57.99 12.84 -10.59
N GLY A 8 -58.45 11.59 -10.71
CA GLY A 8 -57.68 10.41 -10.31
C GLY A 8 -56.40 10.22 -11.14
N LEU A 9 -56.46 10.47 -12.45
CA LEU A 9 -55.30 10.41 -13.35
C LEU A 9 -54.25 11.49 -13.04
N VAL A 10 -54.69 12.71 -12.74
CA VAL A 10 -53.81 13.82 -12.33
C VAL A 10 -53.14 13.51 -10.99
N PHE A 11 -53.88 12.97 -10.01
CA PHE A 11 -53.30 12.59 -8.72
C PHE A 11 -52.30 11.43 -8.83
N PHE A 12 -52.61 10.41 -9.63
CA PHE A 12 -51.71 9.27 -9.85
C PHE A 12 -50.44 9.70 -10.57
N SER A 13 -50.53 10.55 -11.60
CA SER A 13 -49.35 11.07 -12.30
C SER A 13 -48.50 11.99 -11.42
N LEU A 14 -49.10 12.83 -10.57
CA LEU A 14 -48.37 13.63 -9.59
C LEU A 14 -47.66 12.75 -8.55
N LEU A 15 -48.29 11.68 -8.07
CA LEU A 15 -47.68 10.70 -7.16
C LEU A 15 -46.49 9.99 -7.82
N VAL A 16 -46.66 9.50 -9.04
CA VAL A 16 -45.58 8.83 -9.80
C VAL A 16 -44.42 9.80 -10.05
N ILE A 17 -44.69 11.07 -10.38
CA ILE A 17 -43.65 12.08 -10.57
C ILE A 17 -42.90 12.35 -9.26
N LYS A 18 -43.61 12.48 -8.13
CA LYS A 18 -43.00 12.67 -6.81
C LYS A 18 -42.09 11.50 -6.42
N THR A 19 -42.57 10.27 -6.58
CA THR A 19 -41.78 9.06 -6.26
C THR A 19 -40.55 8.93 -7.16
N ASN A 20 -40.67 9.24 -8.46
CA ASN A 20 -39.51 9.26 -9.36
C ASN A 20 -38.51 10.36 -9.02
N LEU A 21 -38.96 11.54 -8.55
CA LEU A 21 -38.10 12.63 -8.09
C LEU A 21 -37.33 12.28 -6.81
N GLU A 22 -37.97 11.60 -5.87
CA GLU A 22 -37.31 11.09 -4.65
C GLU A 22 -36.28 10.02 -4.99
N LEU A 23 -36.63 9.05 -5.86
CA LEU A 23 -35.69 8.06 -6.40
C LEU A 23 -34.49 8.71 -7.10
N PHE A 24 -34.71 9.77 -7.89
CA PHE A 24 -33.61 10.47 -8.57
C PHE A 24 -32.67 11.19 -7.60
N LYS A 25 -33.20 11.78 -6.53
CA LYS A 25 -32.40 12.43 -5.48
C LYS A 25 -31.58 11.41 -4.69
N ASP A 26 -32.14 10.25 -4.40
CA ASP A 26 -31.45 9.17 -3.70
C ASP A 26 -30.33 8.58 -4.57
N ILE A 27 -30.57 8.39 -5.88
CA ILE A 27 -29.56 7.92 -6.84
C ILE A 27 -28.40 8.92 -6.97
N GLN A 28 -28.68 10.23 -7.05
CA GLN A 28 -27.63 11.26 -7.08
C GLN A 28 -26.81 11.30 -5.78
N SER A 29 -27.49 11.19 -4.63
CA SER A 29 -26.84 11.15 -3.32
C SER A 29 -25.96 9.90 -3.17
N TYR A 30 -26.43 8.75 -3.66
CA TYR A 30 -25.67 7.51 -3.68
C TYR A 30 -24.45 7.59 -4.61
N ARG A 31 -24.58 8.16 -5.82
CA ARG A 31 -23.45 8.38 -6.72
C ARG A 31 -22.38 9.27 -6.08
N LYS A 32 -22.79 10.36 -5.43
CA LYS A 32 -21.87 11.27 -4.72
C LYS A 32 -21.22 10.60 -3.51
N PHE A 33 -21.93 9.71 -2.81
CA PHE A 33 -21.38 8.90 -1.72
C PHE A 33 -20.33 7.89 -2.22
N MET A 34 -20.61 7.21 -3.34
CA MET A 34 -19.67 6.29 -3.99
C MET A 34 -18.40 7.01 -4.45
N GLU A 35 -18.53 8.15 -5.13
CA GLU A 35 -17.39 8.95 -5.59
C GLU A 35 -16.50 9.44 -4.45
N VAL A 36 -17.09 9.92 -3.35
CA VAL A 36 -16.33 10.33 -2.15
C VAL A 36 -15.67 9.15 -1.45
N SER A 37 -16.31 7.97 -1.47
CA SER A 37 -15.76 6.75 -0.85
C SER A 37 -14.60 6.19 -1.68
N GLU A 38 -14.71 6.17 -3.01
CA GLU A 38 -13.64 5.78 -3.92
C GLU A 38 -12.43 6.72 -3.81
N GLN A 39 -12.65 8.04 -3.75
CA GLN A 39 -11.58 9.01 -3.53
C GLN A 39 -10.90 8.83 -2.17
N LYS A 40 -11.65 8.58 -1.10
CA LYS A 40 -11.08 8.29 0.22
C LYS A 40 -10.27 6.99 0.22
N LEU A 41 -10.78 5.94 -0.42
CA LEU A 41 -10.09 4.67 -0.57
C LEU A 41 -8.78 4.83 -1.35
N MET A 42 -8.78 5.58 -2.45
CA MET A 42 -7.57 5.89 -3.22
C MET A 42 -6.53 6.65 -2.41
N VAL A 43 -6.93 7.66 -1.63
CA VAL A 43 -6.03 8.43 -0.75
C VAL A 43 -5.43 7.54 0.36
N GLU A 44 -6.19 6.59 0.89
CA GLU A 44 -5.68 5.62 1.86
C GLU A 44 -4.69 4.63 1.25
N MET A 45 -4.94 4.17 0.02
CA MET A 45 -4.02 3.33 -0.74
C MET A 45 -2.71 4.05 -1.07
N GLU A 46 -2.78 5.28 -1.60
CA GLU A 46 -1.58 6.08 -1.88
C GLU A 46 -0.75 6.35 -0.63
N LYS A 47 -1.40 6.64 0.50
CA LYS A 47 -0.70 6.79 1.79
C LYS A 47 -0.03 5.49 2.22
N ARG A 48 -0.71 4.35 2.08
CA ARG A 48 -0.14 3.03 2.41
C ARG A 48 1.09 2.72 1.56
N ASP A 49 1.01 2.93 0.25
CA ASP A 49 2.12 2.72 -0.68
C ASP A 49 3.29 3.67 -0.40
N TYR A 50 3.00 4.93 -0.06
CA TYR A 50 4.02 5.90 0.37
C TYR A 50 4.77 5.44 1.62
N TRP A 51 4.03 5.05 2.67
CA TRP A 51 4.63 4.59 3.92
C TRP A 51 5.37 3.26 3.77
N GLN A 52 4.85 2.34 2.96
CA GLN A 52 5.50 1.07 2.64
C GLN A 52 6.81 1.29 1.88
N ASN A 53 6.81 2.12 0.83
CA ASN A 53 8.02 2.47 0.09
C ASN A 53 9.06 3.19 0.97
N ARG A 54 8.61 4.10 1.86
CA ARG A 54 9.49 4.81 2.78
C ARG A 54 10.11 3.87 3.82
N TYR A 55 9.32 2.96 4.38
CA TYR A 55 9.79 1.96 5.32
C TYR A 55 10.79 1.01 4.66
N GLN A 56 10.45 0.51 3.47
CA GLN A 56 11.34 -0.36 2.69
C GLN A 56 12.69 0.30 2.40
N ARG A 57 12.71 1.54 1.90
CA ARG A 57 13.96 2.30 1.67
C ARG A 57 14.76 2.51 2.95
N THR A 58 14.10 2.71 4.08
CA THR A 58 14.76 2.91 5.39
C THR A 58 15.42 1.61 5.85
N VAL A 59 14.73 0.48 5.69
CA VAL A 59 15.26 -0.85 6.02
C VAL A 59 16.42 -1.23 5.10
N GLU A 60 16.27 -1.01 3.79
CA GLU A 60 17.34 -1.25 2.80
C GLU A 60 18.57 -0.39 3.09
N SER A 61 18.40 0.91 3.37
CA SER A 61 19.51 1.81 3.72
C SER A 61 20.21 1.40 5.02
N TRP A 62 19.45 0.97 6.02
CA TRP A 62 20.01 0.44 7.27
C TRP A 62 20.77 -0.86 7.05
N LEU A 63 20.22 -1.80 6.26
CA LEU A 63 20.88 -3.06 5.92
C LEU A 63 22.17 -2.82 5.14
N GLU A 64 22.14 -1.92 4.16
CA GLU A 64 23.33 -1.54 3.42
C GLU A 64 24.44 -1.05 4.34
N TRP A 65 24.10 -0.17 5.29
CA TRP A 65 25.05 0.36 6.26
C TRP A 65 25.65 -0.75 7.14
N GLN A 66 24.81 -1.66 7.65
CA GLN A 66 25.25 -2.80 8.45
C GLN A 66 26.17 -3.74 7.67
N ILE A 67 25.80 -4.11 6.44
CA ILE A 67 26.59 -5.00 5.58
C ILE A 67 27.95 -4.37 5.26
N LYS A 68 27.98 -3.07 4.90
CA LYS A 68 29.22 -2.33 4.65
C LYS A 68 30.12 -2.29 5.90
N SER A 69 29.51 -2.12 7.08
CA SER A 69 30.20 -2.13 8.38
C SER A 69 30.84 -3.49 8.68
N GLU A 70 30.06 -4.57 8.59
CA GLU A 70 30.51 -5.95 8.84
C GLU A 70 31.62 -6.39 7.87
N LEU A 71 31.50 -6.01 6.60
CA LEU A 71 32.51 -6.30 5.57
C LEU A 71 33.69 -5.32 5.59
N LYS A 72 33.75 -4.41 6.58
CA LYS A 72 34.86 -3.47 6.85
C LYS A 72 35.31 -2.68 5.62
N GLY A 73 34.37 -2.29 4.75
CA GLY A 73 34.67 -1.51 3.55
C GLY A 73 35.35 -2.27 2.41
N LYS A 74 35.39 -3.62 2.43
CA LYS A 74 35.78 -4.42 1.25
C LYS A 74 34.80 -4.29 0.09
N VAL A 75 33.57 -3.87 0.38
CA VAL A 75 32.49 -3.68 -0.56
C VAL A 75 32.64 -2.33 -1.26
N THR A 76 32.70 -2.36 -2.59
CA THR A 76 32.64 -1.15 -3.41
C THR A 76 31.21 -0.73 -3.68
N ASN A 77 30.28 -1.69 -3.83
CA ASN A 77 28.87 -1.40 -4.04
C ASN A 77 27.96 -2.54 -3.53
N ILE A 78 26.73 -2.19 -3.10
CA ILE A 78 25.66 -3.17 -2.86
C ILE A 78 24.68 -3.01 -4.02
N GLU A 79 24.54 -4.04 -4.85
CA GLU A 79 23.72 -3.99 -6.07
C GLU A 79 22.23 -4.16 -5.75
N SER A 80 21.93 -5.09 -4.85
CA SER A 80 20.56 -5.35 -4.38
C SER A 80 20.56 -6.14 -3.08
N ILE A 81 19.43 -6.06 -2.36
CA ILE A 81 19.16 -6.83 -1.15
C ILE A 81 17.82 -7.54 -1.33
N GLU A 82 17.83 -8.86 -1.24
CA GLU A 82 16.63 -9.68 -1.29
C GLU A 82 16.27 -10.14 0.12
N LEU A 83 15.09 -9.73 0.59
CA LEU A 83 14.55 -10.17 1.87
C LEU A 83 13.74 -11.45 1.69
N GLY A 84 14.15 -12.49 2.40
CA GLY A 84 13.47 -13.78 2.49
C GLY A 84 12.44 -13.82 3.63
N LYS A 85 11.85 -15.00 3.81
CA LYS A 85 11.00 -15.28 4.97
C LYS A 85 11.85 -15.42 6.23
N ASN A 86 11.22 -15.27 7.39
CA ASN A 86 11.86 -15.45 8.71
C ASN A 86 13.08 -14.54 8.93
N TYR A 87 12.98 -13.28 8.48
CA TYR A 87 14.02 -12.27 8.68
C TYR A 87 15.40 -12.66 8.11
N SER A 88 15.43 -13.54 7.11
CA SER A 88 16.65 -13.88 6.36
C SER A 88 16.75 -13.05 5.09
N GLY A 89 17.94 -12.96 4.50
CA GLY A 89 18.11 -12.31 3.21
C GLY A 89 19.42 -12.63 2.53
N ILE A 90 19.53 -12.17 1.29
CA ILE A 90 20.73 -12.28 0.46
C ILE A 90 21.11 -10.87 0.00
N ALA A 91 22.36 -10.51 0.20
CA ALA A 91 22.95 -9.28 -0.30
C ALA A 91 23.86 -9.59 -1.49
N TYR A 92 23.61 -8.91 -2.61
CA TYR A 92 24.43 -8.98 -3.80
C TYR A 92 25.40 -7.81 -3.75
N VAL A 93 26.68 -8.09 -3.62
CA VAL A 93 27.70 -7.07 -3.39
C VAL A 93 28.82 -7.20 -4.42
N THR A 94 29.32 -6.05 -4.83
CA THR A 94 30.51 -5.97 -5.67
C THR A 94 31.69 -5.64 -4.75
N GLU A 95 32.69 -6.52 -4.73
CA GLU A 95 33.98 -6.30 -4.07
C GLU A 95 35.04 -6.05 -5.15
N GLY A 96 35.24 -4.79 -5.51
CA GLY A 96 36.15 -4.39 -6.59
C GLY A 96 35.58 -4.75 -7.96
N LYS A 97 36.07 -5.83 -8.58
CA LYS A 97 35.60 -6.34 -9.88
C LYS A 97 34.87 -7.69 -9.78
N ILE A 98 34.69 -8.19 -8.56
CA ILE A 98 34.12 -9.51 -8.32
C ILE A 98 32.76 -9.34 -7.67
N GLU A 99 31.74 -9.92 -8.29
CA GLU A 99 30.42 -10.05 -7.70
C GLU A 99 30.41 -11.20 -6.69
N LYS A 100 29.90 -10.92 -5.49
CA LYS A 100 29.76 -11.88 -4.40
C LYS A 100 28.36 -11.82 -3.83
N ARG A 101 27.97 -12.92 -3.19
CA ARG A 101 26.68 -13.05 -2.52
C ARG A 101 26.92 -13.38 -1.07
N TYR A 102 26.22 -12.68 -0.20
CA TYR A 102 26.25 -12.91 1.23
C TYR A 102 24.85 -13.22 1.74
N SER A 103 24.70 -14.34 2.44
CA SER A 103 23.48 -14.61 3.21
C SER A 103 23.59 -13.95 4.57
N PHE A 104 22.46 -13.47 5.10
CA PHE A 104 22.38 -12.89 6.45
C PHE A 104 21.05 -13.23 7.13
N GLN A 105 21.00 -13.00 8.44
CA GLN A 105 19.78 -13.03 9.25
C GLN A 105 19.64 -11.72 10.03
N ILE A 106 18.40 -11.32 10.30
CA ILE A 106 18.07 -10.20 11.16
C ILE A 106 17.44 -10.76 12.44
N VAL A 107 18.04 -10.44 13.58
CA VAL A 107 17.48 -10.74 14.90
C VAL A 107 17.12 -9.44 15.59
N PHE A 108 16.16 -9.50 16.51
CA PHE A 108 15.78 -8.35 17.34
C PHE A 108 16.35 -8.53 18.74
N ASP A 109 17.02 -7.51 19.26
CA ASP A 109 17.49 -7.52 20.64
C ASP A 109 16.32 -7.37 21.64
N ARG A 110 16.63 -7.34 22.94
CA ARG A 110 15.63 -7.19 24.02
C ARG A 110 14.91 -5.83 23.99
N ASN A 111 15.43 -4.85 23.26
CA ASN A 111 14.85 -3.52 23.07
C ASN A 111 14.14 -3.38 21.71
N ASN A 112 13.95 -4.49 20.97
CA ASN A 112 13.40 -4.52 19.62
C ASN A 112 14.25 -3.77 18.58
N ILE A 113 15.54 -3.64 18.81
CA ILE A 113 16.50 -3.11 17.83
C ILE A 113 16.88 -4.26 16.89
N ALA A 114 16.65 -4.07 15.59
CA ALA A 114 17.09 -5.00 14.56
C ALA A 114 18.63 -5.03 14.49
N LEU A 115 19.19 -6.23 14.41
CA LEU A 115 20.63 -6.49 14.30
C LEU A 115 20.87 -7.46 13.15
N LEU A 116 21.83 -7.13 12.28
CA LEU A 116 22.29 -8.02 11.22
C LEU A 116 23.25 -9.06 11.81
N THR A 117 23.02 -10.32 11.52
CA THR A 117 23.73 -11.48 12.07
C THR A 117 24.00 -12.50 10.97
N ASP A 118 24.94 -13.41 11.24
CA ASP A 118 25.28 -14.53 10.35
C ASP A 118 25.62 -14.12 8.90
N LEU A 119 26.25 -12.95 8.72
CA LEU A 119 26.72 -12.50 7.41
C LEU A 119 27.85 -13.41 6.92
N LYS A 120 27.52 -14.27 5.96
CA LYS A 120 28.46 -15.27 5.44
C LYS A 120 28.41 -15.36 3.92
N PRO A 121 29.57 -15.58 3.26
CA PRO A 121 29.61 -15.79 1.82
C PRO A 121 28.84 -17.06 1.45
N MET A 122 28.20 -17.04 0.29
CA MET A 122 27.53 -18.20 -0.32
C MET A 122 28.39 -18.87 -1.38
#